data_AF-A0A7S0LNP4-F1
#
_entry.id   AF-A0A7S0LNP4-F1
#
_cell.length_a   1.000
_cell.length_b   1.000
_cell.length_c   1.000
_cell.angle_alpha   90.00
_cell.angle_beta   90.00
_cell.angle_gamma   90.00
#
_symmetry.space_group_name_H-M   'P 1'
#
loop_
_entity.id
_entity.type
_entity.pdbx_description
1 polymer ?
#
loop_
_entity_poly.entity_id
_entity_poly.type
_entity_poly.pdbx_seq_one_letter_code
_entity_poly.pdbx_strand_id
1 'polypeptide(L)'
;IEAQGPSSYRLKSRDEKTDHKVTKREVEDLCDHLNIQAANPCALLTQEAAKKFLHHGNESDRYTFFLQASNLHTVQAHLQQTHLQIEEMEAKIKAASADMPRLEEQAAKAKEEYEGAVALKKLSEQCAELKCLTAWADINAMEENIREMEEDGRR
;
A
#
# COMPACT_ATOMS: atom_id res chain seq x y z
N ILE A 1 -22.70 -13.43 35.02
CA ILE A 1 -22.74 -11.96 35.17
C ILE A 1 -23.47 -11.44 33.95
N GLU A 2 -24.78 -11.29 34.06
CA GLU A 2 -25.58 -10.65 33.01
C GLU A 2 -25.40 -9.15 33.15
N ALA A 3 -24.85 -8.50 32.12
CA ALA A 3 -24.82 -7.05 32.04
C ALA A 3 -25.86 -6.61 31.00
N GLN A 4 -27.00 -6.11 31.51
CA GLN A 4 -27.98 -5.37 30.73
C GLN A 4 -27.45 -3.95 30.46
N GLY A 5 -27.28 -3.60 29.18
CA GLY A 5 -26.91 -2.27 28.69
C GLY A 5 -25.92 -2.35 27.52
N PRO A 6 -25.93 -1.41 26.56
CA PRO A 6 -24.99 -1.42 25.43
C PRO A 6 -23.56 -1.28 25.99
N SER A 7 -22.82 -2.38 25.99
CA SER A 7 -21.50 -2.52 26.60
C SER A 7 -20.46 -1.70 25.84
N SER A 8 -20.31 -0.42 26.22
CA SER A 8 -19.23 0.44 25.73
C SER A 8 -17.97 0.23 26.57
N TYR A 9 -16.84 -0.09 25.93
CA TYR A 9 -15.55 -0.19 26.60
C TYR A 9 -14.93 1.21 26.82
N ARG A 10 -14.29 1.43 27.96
CA ARG A 10 -13.62 2.70 28.32
C ARG A 10 -12.26 2.43 28.96
N LEU A 11 -11.23 3.13 28.50
CA LEU A 11 -9.89 3.16 29.11
C LEU A 11 -9.77 4.40 29.99
N LYS A 12 -9.41 4.20 31.26
CA LYS A 12 -9.18 5.29 32.21
C LYS A 12 -7.74 5.77 32.12
N SER A 13 -7.57 7.09 32.01
CA SER A 13 -6.26 7.72 32.16
C SER A 13 -5.81 7.72 33.63
N ARG A 14 -4.50 7.75 33.86
CA ARG A 14 -3.87 7.79 35.20
C ARG A 14 -4.38 8.93 36.08
N ASP A 15 -4.75 10.05 35.46
CA ASP A 15 -5.22 11.24 36.18
C ASP A 15 -6.71 11.17 36.56
N GLU A 16 -7.39 10.03 36.30
CA GLU A 16 -8.81 9.74 36.56
C GLU A 16 -9.84 10.72 35.94
N LYS A 17 -9.35 11.73 35.19
CA LYS A 17 -10.15 12.81 34.61
C LYS A 17 -10.66 12.52 33.20
N THR A 18 -10.02 11.59 32.48
CA THR A 18 -10.32 11.32 31.07
C THR A 18 -10.56 9.83 30.85
N ASP A 19 -11.79 9.50 30.45
CA ASP A 19 -12.18 8.18 29.97
C ASP A 19 -12.18 8.20 28.44
N HIS A 20 -11.33 7.38 27.83
CA HIS A 20 -11.31 7.18 26.38
C HIS A 20 -12.27 6.05 26.01
N LYS A 21 -13.27 6.34 25.18
CA LYS A 21 -14.11 5.29 24.60
C LYS A 21 -13.27 4.46 23.65
N VAL A 22 -13.25 3.16 23.87
CA VAL A 22 -12.55 2.20 23.02
C VAL A 22 -13.50 1.12 22.51
N THR A 23 -13.08 0.48 21.44
CA THR A 23 -13.74 -0.66 20.84
C THR A 23 -13.31 -1.94 21.54
N LYS A 24 -14.12 -3.00 21.40
CA LYS A 24 -13.78 -4.34 21.89
C LYS A 24 -12.43 -4.82 21.33
N ARG A 25 -12.19 -4.57 20.04
CA ARG A 25 -10.96 -4.95 19.34
C ARG A 25 -9.73 -4.28 19.94
N GLU A 26 -9.78 -2.99 20.23
CA GLU A 26 -8.65 -2.29 20.87
C GLU A 26 -8.33 -2.85 22.27
N VAL A 27 -9.35 -3.32 23.00
CA VAL A 27 -9.15 -3.99 24.29
C VAL A 27 -8.54 -5.38 24.09
N GLU A 28 -8.97 -6.14 23.08
CA GLU A 28 -8.39 -7.44 22.73
C GLU A 28 -6.92 -7.28 22.29
N ASP A 29 -6.63 -6.33 21.41
CA ASP A 29 -5.27 -6.02 20.94
C ASP A 29 -4.35 -5.60 22.11
N LEU A 30 -4.86 -4.82 23.06
CA LEU A 30 -4.12 -4.44 24.27
C LEU A 30 -3.86 -5.65 25.18
N CYS A 31 -4.86 -6.52 25.36
CA CYS A 31 -4.70 -7.76 26.11
C CYS A 31 -3.63 -8.66 25.47
N ASP A 32 -3.64 -8.79 24.15
CA ASP A 32 -2.63 -9.55 23.40
C ASP A 32 -1.25 -8.93 23.57
N HIS A 33 -1.12 -7.60 23.47
CA HIS A 33 0.15 -6.89 23.67
C HIS A 33 0.73 -7.08 25.07
N LEU A 34 -0.13 -7.10 26.09
CA LEU A 34 0.27 -7.29 27.50
C LEU A 34 0.30 -8.76 27.92
N ASN A 35 0.07 -9.69 26.99
CA ASN A 35 -0.03 -11.14 27.24
C ASN A 35 -1.06 -11.50 28.34
N ILE A 36 -2.17 -10.76 28.39
CA ILE A 36 -3.30 -10.99 29.29
C ILE A 36 -4.26 -11.98 28.64
N GLN A 37 -4.18 -13.24 29.06
CA GLN A 37 -5.02 -14.32 28.53
C GLN A 37 -6.28 -14.51 29.37
N ALA A 38 -7.23 -13.57 29.28
CA ALA A 38 -8.48 -13.63 30.06
C ALA A 38 -9.34 -14.87 29.75
N ALA A 39 -9.16 -15.49 28.58
CA ALA A 39 -9.86 -16.70 28.16
C ALA A 39 -9.14 -18.01 28.57
N ASN A 40 -7.92 -17.95 29.12
CA ASN A 40 -7.21 -19.13 29.57
C ASN A 40 -7.84 -19.65 30.88
N PRO A 41 -8.46 -20.84 30.89
CA PRO A 41 -9.18 -21.34 32.05
C PRO A 41 -8.25 -21.68 33.24
N CYS A 42 -6.94 -21.79 33.02
CA CYS A 42 -5.94 -21.90 34.08
C CYS A 42 -5.53 -20.54 34.65
N ALA A 43 -5.60 -19.46 33.86
CA ALA A 43 -5.33 -18.11 34.34
C ALA A 43 -6.53 -17.54 35.13
N LEU A 44 -7.76 -17.86 34.70
CA LEU A 44 -8.98 -17.45 35.39
C LEU A 44 -9.98 -18.62 35.44
N LEU A 45 -9.92 -19.38 36.53
CA LEU A 45 -10.78 -20.54 36.73
C LEU A 45 -12.14 -20.10 37.29
N THR A 46 -13.13 -20.01 36.41
CA THR A 46 -14.52 -19.76 36.84
C THR A 46 -15.13 -20.98 37.52
N GLN A 47 -16.10 -20.77 38.41
CA GLN A 47 -16.78 -21.87 39.12
C GLN A 47 -17.40 -22.89 38.15
N GLU A 48 -17.98 -22.42 37.05
CA GLU A 48 -18.53 -23.28 36.00
C GLU A 48 -17.43 -24.07 35.26
N ALA A 49 -16.30 -23.44 34.94
CA ALA A 49 -15.15 -24.13 34.33
C ALA A 49 -14.56 -25.18 35.27
N ALA A 50 -14.42 -24.89 36.56
CA ALA A 50 -13.97 -25.84 37.58
C ALA A 50 -14.92 -27.04 37.71
N LYS A 51 -16.24 -26.78 37.74
CA LYS A 51 -17.26 -27.83 37.83
C LYS A 51 -17.27 -28.72 36.59
N LYS A 52 -17.16 -28.14 35.39
CA LYS A 52 -17.03 -28.89 34.13
C LYS A 52 -15.77 -29.74 34.12
N PHE A 53 -14.63 -29.17 34.51
CA PHE A 53 -13.36 -29.89 34.59
C PHE A 53 -13.40 -31.09 35.55
N LEU A 54 -13.94 -30.89 36.75
CA LEU A 54 -13.93 -31.91 37.81
C LEU A 54 -15.03 -32.97 37.67
N HIS A 55 -16.23 -32.60 37.21
CA HIS A 55 -17.42 -33.47 37.35
C HIS A 55 -18.07 -33.90 36.04
N HIS A 56 -17.85 -33.19 34.92
CA HIS A 56 -18.65 -33.39 33.69
C HIS A 56 -17.84 -33.54 32.39
N GLY A 57 -16.50 -33.43 32.43
CA GLY A 57 -15.67 -33.49 31.22
C GLY A 57 -15.36 -34.92 30.77
N ASN A 58 -15.75 -35.25 29.53
CA ASN A 58 -15.24 -36.45 28.85
C ASN A 58 -13.75 -36.25 28.48
N GLU A 59 -13.08 -37.29 27.97
CA GLU A 59 -11.64 -37.23 27.65
C GLU A 59 -11.32 -36.17 26.57
N SER A 60 -12.24 -35.95 25.62
CA SER A 60 -12.14 -34.90 24.59
C SER A 60 -12.21 -33.48 25.17
N ASP A 61 -13.06 -33.26 26.18
CA ASP A 61 -13.19 -31.98 26.86
C ASP A 61 -11.93 -31.64 27.66
N ARG A 62 -11.33 -32.66 28.30
CA ARG A 62 -10.05 -32.51 29.02
C ARG A 62 -8.91 -32.18 28.06
N TYR A 63 -8.87 -32.83 26.89
CA TYR A 63 -7.90 -32.52 25.85
C TYR A 63 -8.05 -31.08 25.32
N THR A 64 -9.29 -30.66 25.04
CA THR A 64 -9.58 -29.28 24.61
C THR A 64 -9.20 -28.26 25.68
N PHE A 65 -9.52 -28.54 26.95
CA PHE A 65 -9.13 -27.71 28.08
C PHE A 65 -7.61 -27.57 28.17
N PHE A 66 -6.87 -28.68 28.02
CA PHE A 66 -5.42 -28.66 28.01
C PHE A 66 -4.86 -27.83 26.84
N LEU A 67 -5.39 -27.99 25.63
CA LEU A 67 -4.97 -27.21 24.45
C LEU A 67 -5.22 -25.70 24.62
N GLN A 68 -6.34 -25.32 25.25
CA GLN A 68 -6.65 -23.93 25.56
C GLN A 68 -5.75 -23.39 26.68
N ALA A 69 -5.55 -24.18 27.74
CA ALA A 69 -4.72 -23.80 28.89
C ALA A 69 -3.23 -23.62 28.52
N SER A 70 -2.72 -24.48 27.63
CA SER A 70 -1.35 -24.42 27.10
C SER A 70 -1.19 -23.48 25.91
N ASN A 71 -2.27 -22.79 25.50
CA ASN A 71 -2.33 -21.90 24.34
C ASN A 71 -1.97 -22.57 22.98
N LEU A 72 -1.89 -23.90 22.93
CA LEU A 72 -1.55 -24.65 21.73
C LEU A 72 -2.62 -24.52 20.63
N HIS A 73 -3.90 -24.39 21.03
CA HIS A 73 -4.98 -24.20 20.07
C HIS A 73 -4.82 -22.88 19.28
N THR A 74 -4.54 -21.78 19.98
CA THR A 74 -4.32 -20.46 19.36
C THR A 74 -3.11 -20.48 18.45
N VAL A 75 -2.01 -21.09 18.90
CA VAL A 75 -0.78 -21.22 18.10
C VAL A 75 -1.06 -22.03 16.83
N GLN A 76 -1.79 -23.14 16.93
CA GLN A 76 -2.17 -23.93 15.75
C GLN A 76 -2.99 -23.12 14.75
N ALA A 77 -3.99 -22.37 15.23
CA ALA A 77 -4.81 -21.52 14.37
C ALA A 77 -3.97 -20.42 13.69
N HIS A 78 -3.04 -19.79 14.42
CA HIS A 78 -2.12 -18.79 13.86
C HIS A 78 -1.19 -19.39 12.81
N LEU A 79 -0.66 -20.60 13.02
CA LEU A 79 0.18 -21.28 12.05
C LEU A 79 -0.59 -21.60 10.76
N GLN A 80 -1.82 -22.11 10.89
CA GLN A 80 -2.69 -22.38 9.73
C GLN A 80 -2.99 -21.10 8.95
N GLN A 81 -3.36 -20.02 9.65
CA GLN A 81 -3.63 -18.73 9.03
C GLN A 81 -2.39 -18.16 8.32
N THR A 82 -1.22 -18.25 8.97
CA THR A 82 0.05 -17.78 8.40
C THR A 82 0.41 -18.58 7.15
N HIS A 83 0.20 -19.90 7.17
CA HIS A 83 0.45 -20.74 6.00
C HIS A 83 -0.42 -20.35 4.80
N LEU A 84 -1.72 -20.15 5.01
CA LEU A 84 -2.63 -19.67 3.96
C LEU A 84 -2.23 -18.30 3.41
N GLN A 85 -1.80 -17.38 4.30
CA GLN A 85 -1.29 -16.07 3.88
C GLN A 85 -0.02 -16.18 3.04
N ILE A 86 0.90 -17.09 3.39
CA ILE A 86 2.11 -17.34 2.61
C ILE A 86 1.73 -17.84 1.21
N GLU A 87 0.86 -18.84 1.10
CA GLU A 87 0.41 -19.36 -0.19
C GLU A 87 -0.25 -18.27 -1.05
N GLU A 88 -1.09 -17.42 -0.46
CA GLU A 88 -1.72 -16.30 -1.15
C GLU A 88 -0.68 -15.27 -1.64
N MET A 89 0.30 -14.94 -0.80
CA MET A 89 1.37 -14.01 -1.16
C MET A 89 2.25 -14.55 -2.27
N GLU A 90 2.61 -15.83 -2.24
CA GLU A 90 3.38 -16.49 -3.29
C GLU A 90 2.64 -16.46 -4.63
N ALA A 91 1.32 -16.73 -4.62
CA ALA A 91 0.49 -16.62 -5.81
C ALA A 91 0.47 -15.19 -6.38
N LYS A 92 0.34 -14.17 -5.51
CA LYS A 92 0.39 -12.75 -5.91
C LYS A 92 1.75 -12.36 -6.49
N ILE A 93 2.85 -12.78 -5.85
CA ILE A 93 4.21 -12.52 -6.35
C ILE A 93 4.40 -13.14 -7.73
N LYS A 94 3.96 -14.40 -7.91
CA LYS A 94 4.05 -15.09 -9.19
C LYS A 94 3.25 -14.39 -10.29
N ALA A 95 2.03 -13.96 -10.01
CA ALA A 95 1.20 -13.21 -10.96
C ALA A 95 1.84 -11.86 -11.34
N ALA A 96 2.29 -11.09 -10.35
CA ALA A 96 2.95 -9.81 -10.58
C ALA A 96 4.25 -9.97 -11.38
N SER A 97 5.04 -11.02 -11.09
CA SER A 97 6.28 -11.32 -11.81
C SER A 97 6.03 -11.74 -13.25
N ALA A 98 4.91 -12.42 -13.53
CA ALA A 98 4.51 -12.78 -14.88
C ALA A 98 4.06 -11.56 -15.72
N ASP A 99 3.45 -10.56 -15.08
CA ASP A 99 3.05 -9.31 -15.73
C ASP A 99 4.20 -8.32 -15.93
N MET A 100 5.29 -8.44 -15.16
CA MET A 100 6.41 -7.52 -15.16
C MET A 100 7.04 -7.27 -16.55
N PRO A 101 7.36 -8.31 -17.35
CA PRO A 101 7.98 -8.11 -18.67
C PRO A 101 7.10 -7.33 -19.64
N ARG A 102 5.77 -7.55 -19.58
CA ARG A 102 4.80 -6.82 -20.41
C ARG A 102 4.78 -5.34 -20.06
N LEU A 103 4.81 -5.01 -18.76
CA LEU A 103 4.84 -3.62 -18.31
C LEU A 103 6.17 -2.93 -18.65
N GLU A 104 7.29 -3.65 -18.55
CA GLU A 104 8.61 -3.14 -18.97
C GLU A 104 8.65 -2.85 -20.47
N GLU A 105 8.10 -3.73 -21.31
CA GLU A 105 8.00 -3.50 -22.75
C GLU A 105 7.14 -2.27 -23.07
N GLN A 106 6.00 -2.12 -22.40
CA GLN A 106 5.14 -0.94 -22.57
C GLN A 106 5.84 0.34 -22.15
N ALA A 107 6.58 0.31 -21.04
CA ALA A 107 7.37 1.45 -20.59
C ALA A 107 8.50 1.80 -21.58
N ALA A 108 9.18 0.80 -22.14
CA ALA A 108 10.22 0.99 -23.14
C ALA A 108 9.67 1.65 -24.41
N LYS A 109 8.53 1.16 -24.94
CA LYS A 109 7.88 1.76 -26.11
C LYS A 109 7.43 3.20 -25.87
N ALA A 110 6.77 3.45 -24.73
CA ALA A 110 6.34 4.80 -24.38
C ALA A 110 7.52 5.77 -24.24
N LYS A 111 8.66 5.29 -23.73
CA LYS A 111 9.90 6.07 -23.65
C LYS A 111 10.47 6.39 -25.04
N GLU A 112 10.51 5.41 -25.94
CA GLU A 112 10.96 5.61 -27.32
C GLU A 112 10.08 6.63 -28.06
N GLU A 113 8.76 6.51 -27.95
CA GLU A 113 7.81 7.46 -28.53
C GLU A 113 7.99 8.87 -27.98
N TYR A 114 8.21 9.00 -26.67
CA TYR A 114 8.49 10.28 -26.02
C TYR A 114 9.79 10.90 -26.53
N GLU A 115 10.88 10.13 -26.61
CA GLU A 115 12.16 10.59 -27.13
C GLU A 115 12.04 11.04 -28.60
N GLY A 116 11.29 10.29 -29.41
CA GLY A 116 10.96 10.67 -30.78
C GLY A 116 10.19 11.98 -30.88
N ALA A 117 9.18 12.18 -30.02
CA ALA A 117 8.41 13.42 -29.98
C ALA A 117 9.28 14.63 -29.57
N VAL A 118 10.19 14.46 -28.61
CA VAL A 118 11.15 15.50 -28.20
C VAL A 118 12.10 15.86 -29.34
N ALA A 119 12.64 14.86 -30.06
CA ALA A 119 13.49 15.10 -31.22
C ALA A 119 12.75 15.83 -32.34
N LEU A 120 11.50 15.44 -32.64
CA LEU A 120 10.67 16.11 -33.64
C LEU A 120 10.38 17.56 -33.28
N LYS A 121 10.09 17.84 -32.00
CA LYS A 121 9.88 19.21 -31.52
C LYS A 121 11.13 20.07 -31.74
N LYS A 122 12.31 19.56 -31.40
CA LYS A 122 13.58 20.27 -31.63
C LYS A 122 13.81 20.56 -33.11
N LEU A 123 13.53 19.59 -33.99
CA LEU A 123 13.65 19.79 -35.43
C LEU A 123 12.66 20.85 -35.95
N SER A 124 11.44 20.87 -35.41
CA SER A 124 10.44 21.88 -35.74
C SER A 124 10.90 23.29 -35.35
N GLU A 125 11.52 23.44 -34.18
CA GLU A 125 12.10 24.70 -33.72
C GLU A 125 13.23 25.17 -34.65
N GLN A 126 14.13 24.27 -35.03
CA GLN A 126 15.22 24.57 -36.00
C GLN A 126 14.67 24.98 -37.38
N CYS A 127 13.65 24.29 -37.87
CA CYS A 127 12.98 24.66 -39.12
C CYS A 127 12.35 26.05 -39.05
N ALA A 128 11.77 26.44 -37.91
CA ALA A 128 11.22 27.78 -37.73
C ALA A 128 12.32 28.85 -37.74
N GLU A 129 13.44 28.60 -37.06
CA GLU A 129 14.60 29.48 -37.06
C GLU A 129 15.19 29.66 -38.47
N LEU A 130 15.41 28.56 -39.19
CA LEU A 130 15.93 28.59 -40.56
C LEU A 130 15.00 29.35 -41.50
N LYS A 131 13.67 29.21 -41.37
CA LYS A 131 12.71 29.99 -42.16
C LYS A 131 12.82 31.49 -41.92
N CYS A 132 13.01 31.90 -40.66
CA CYS A 132 13.27 33.30 -40.34
C CYS A 132 14.58 33.77 -40.98
N LEU A 133 15.65 32.99 -40.87
CA LEU A 133 16.96 33.33 -41.46
C LEU A 133 16.90 33.44 -42.99
N THR A 134 16.18 32.55 -43.67
CA THR A 134 16.00 32.63 -45.13
C THR A 134 15.26 33.89 -45.53
N ALA A 135 14.19 34.26 -44.80
CA ALA A 135 13.46 35.49 -45.08
C ALA A 135 14.33 36.75 -44.91
N TRP A 136 15.21 36.76 -43.89
CA TRP A 136 16.18 37.84 -43.72
C TRP A 136 17.24 37.89 -44.82
N ALA A 137 17.73 36.73 -45.27
CA ALA A 137 18.69 36.64 -46.37
C ALA A 137 18.08 37.17 -47.69
N ASP A 138 16.81 36.85 -47.96
CA ASP A 138 16.08 37.34 -49.13
C ASP A 138 15.95 38.87 -49.10
N ILE A 139 15.61 39.46 -47.94
CA ILE A 139 15.55 40.92 -47.77
C ILE A 139 16.92 41.55 -48.01
N ASN A 140 17.99 41.00 -47.42
CA ASN A 140 19.34 41.53 -47.58
C ASN A 140 19.78 41.49 -49.05
N ALA A 141 19.48 40.40 -49.78
CA ALA A 141 19.76 40.31 -51.21
C ALA A 141 18.95 41.32 -52.04
N MET A 142 17.70 41.61 -51.66
CA MET A 142 16.91 42.67 -52.30
C MET A 142 17.49 44.07 -52.03
N GLU A 143 17.89 44.35 -50.80
CA GLU A 143 18.52 45.64 -50.42
C GLU A 143 19.84 45.87 -51.15
N GLU A 144 20.66 44.83 -51.32
CA GLU A 144 21.92 44.89 -52.05
C GLU A 144 21.70 45.18 -53.55
N ASN A 145 20.73 44.50 -54.19
CA ASN A 145 20.34 44.81 -55.57
C ASN A 145 19.85 46.26 -55.73
N ILE A 146 19.04 46.77 -54.79
CA ILE A 146 18.57 48.16 -54.84
C ILE A 146 19.75 49.14 -54.74
N ARG A 147 20.72 48.88 -53.84
CA ARG A 147 21.94 49.69 -53.73
C ARG A 147 22.74 49.74 -55.02
N GLU A 148 22.95 48.59 -55.66
CA GLU A 148 23.67 48.52 -56.94
C GLU A 148 22.97 49.38 -58.02
N MET A 149 21.63 49.29 -58.11
CA MET A 149 20.87 50.11 -59.06
C MET A 149 20.94 51.61 -58.75
N GLU A 150 20.97 52.00 -57.47
CA GLU A 150 21.11 53.40 -57.06
C GLU A 150 22.51 53.95 -57.34
N GLU A 151 23.56 53.14 -57.20
CA GLU A 151 24.94 53.52 -57.52
C GLU A 151 25.18 53.66 -59.03
N ASP A 152 24.63 52.74 -59.83
CA ASP A 152 24.70 52.82 -61.29
C ASP A 152 23.89 54.00 -61.84
N GLY A 153 22.74 54.33 -61.23
CA GLY A 153 21.93 55.50 -61.61
C GLY A 153 22.54 56.85 -61.22
N ARG A 154 23.58 56.87 -60.36
CA ARG A 154 24.32 58.09 -59.97
C ARG A 154 25.56 58.37 -60.82
N ARG A 155 26.00 57.43 -61.67
CA ARG A 155 27.10 57.61 -62.62
C ARG A 155 26.63 58.18 -63.95
#